data_AF-A1VVD1-F1
#
_entry.id   AF-A1VVD1-F1
#
_cell.length_a   1.000
_cell.length_b   1.000
_cell.length_c   1.000
_cell.angle_alpha   90.00
_cell.angle_beta   90.00
_cell.angle_gamma   90.00
#
_symmetry.space_group_name_H-M   'P 1'
#
loop_
_entity.id
_entity.type
_entity.pdbx_description
1 polymer ?
#
loop_
_entity_poly.entity_id
_entity_poly.type
_entity_poly.pdbx_seq_one_letter_code
_entity_poly.pdbx_strand_id
1 'polypeptide(L)'
;MPDNHGNDAELLPSHVTSPAFHAQINKVNKVVMELIEVALRLRKQEPLIAMLLGTTDEVLDAYEKAEKEDLLDLCRLGLPLVILRVNTVEEVTLLASSGFSSAQMLRNLSKHITLEPYKPRSKT
;
A
#
# COMPACT_ATOMS: atom_id res chain seq x y z
N MET A 1 -26.31 -2.81 37.33
CA MET A 1 -26.83 -2.29 36.06
C MET A 1 -25.63 -1.73 35.29
N PRO A 2 -25.10 -2.42 34.28
CA PRO A 2 -24.08 -1.86 33.40
C PRO A 2 -24.80 -1.30 32.17
N ASP A 3 -24.87 0.02 32.04
CA ASP A 3 -25.38 0.66 30.83
C ASP A 3 -24.30 1.60 30.27
N ASN A 4 -24.25 1.61 28.94
CA ASN A 4 -23.41 2.40 28.04
C ASN A 4 -21.96 1.93 27.87
N HIS A 5 -21.82 0.85 27.10
CA HIS A 5 -20.82 0.84 26.03
C HIS A 5 -21.16 1.98 25.07
N GLY A 6 -20.54 3.14 25.31
CA GLY A 6 -20.46 4.21 24.33
C GLY A 6 -19.90 3.62 23.05
N ASN A 7 -20.75 3.65 22.03
CA ASN A 7 -20.49 3.19 20.69
C ASN A 7 -19.51 4.18 20.03
N ASP A 8 -18.25 4.16 20.46
CA ASP A 8 -17.18 5.02 19.93
C ASP A 8 -16.62 4.46 18.62
N ALA A 9 -17.48 3.85 17.80
CA ALA A 9 -17.36 4.03 16.37
C ALA A 9 -17.84 5.47 16.10
N GLU A 10 -17.00 6.46 16.44
CA GLU A 10 -17.04 7.76 15.79
C GLU A 10 -16.90 7.48 14.30
N LEU A 11 -18.05 7.27 13.67
CA LEU A 11 -18.24 7.17 12.24
C LEU A 11 -17.49 8.36 11.67
N LEU A 12 -16.36 8.06 11.01
CA LEU A 12 -15.60 9.02 10.21
C LEU A 12 -16.61 9.96 9.54
N PRO A 13 -16.45 11.28 9.70
CA PRO A 13 -17.50 12.23 9.39
C PRO A 13 -18.05 11.93 7.99
N SER A 14 -19.38 11.89 7.85
CA SER A 14 -20.13 11.54 6.63
C SER A 14 -19.86 12.46 5.42
N HIS A 15 -18.77 13.22 5.45
CA HIS A 15 -18.36 14.28 4.54
C HIS A 15 -16.87 14.21 4.14
N VAL A 16 -16.12 13.13 4.43
CA VAL A 16 -14.68 13.09 4.04
C VAL A 16 -14.49 13.17 2.52
N THR A 17 -15.39 12.60 1.72
CA THR A 17 -15.27 12.58 0.25
C THR A 17 -16.64 12.53 -0.44
N SER A 18 -16.72 13.01 -1.70
CA SER A 18 -17.94 12.89 -2.50
C SER A 18 -18.24 11.42 -2.85
N PRO A 19 -19.51 11.02 -3.06
CA PRO A 19 -19.85 9.64 -3.43
C PRO A 19 -19.10 9.14 -4.68
N ALA A 20 -18.88 10.04 -5.64
CA ALA A 20 -18.11 9.74 -6.84
C ALA A 20 -16.63 9.43 -6.53
N PHE A 21 -16.01 10.18 -5.62
CA PHE A 21 -14.61 9.94 -5.23
C PHE A 21 -14.46 8.69 -4.36
N HIS A 22 -15.39 8.46 -3.42
CA HIS A 22 -15.46 7.21 -2.65
C HIS A 22 -15.55 6.00 -3.59
N ALA A 23 -16.40 6.05 -4.63
CA ALA A 23 -16.48 4.95 -5.61
C ALA A 23 -15.13 4.68 -6.32
N GLN A 24 -14.29 5.70 -6.54
CA GLN A 24 -12.95 5.50 -7.09
C GLN A 24 -11.97 4.93 -6.05
N ILE A 25 -12.03 5.38 -4.80
CA ILE A 25 -11.22 4.82 -3.70
C ILE A 25 -11.49 3.32 -3.57
N ASN A 26 -12.76 2.90 -3.61
CA ASN A 26 -13.12 1.48 -3.56
C ASN A 26 -12.57 0.68 -4.74
N LYS A 27 -12.50 1.27 -5.94
CA LYS A 27 -11.88 0.62 -7.10
C LYS A 27 -10.38 0.47 -6.91
N VAL A 28 -9.70 1.53 -6.45
CA VAL A 28 -8.25 1.49 -6.16
C VAL A 28 -7.94 0.44 -5.12
N ASN A 29 -8.68 0.40 -4.00
CA ASN A 29 -8.46 -0.56 -2.94
C ASN A 29 -8.60 -2.01 -3.42
N LYS A 30 -9.59 -2.31 -4.28
CA LYS A 30 -9.74 -3.64 -4.90
C LYS A 30 -8.51 -4.03 -5.72
N VAL A 31 -8.04 -3.12 -6.59
CA VAL A 31 -6.86 -3.37 -7.43
C VAL A 31 -5.59 -3.53 -6.58
N VAL A 32 -5.46 -2.77 -5.50
CA VAL A 32 -4.35 -2.92 -4.53
C VAL A 32 -4.39 -4.30 -3.89
N MET A 33 -5.55 -4.76 -3.43
CA MET A 33 -5.71 -6.09 -2.85
C MET A 33 -5.34 -7.19 -3.84
N GLU A 34 -5.77 -7.07 -5.11
CA GLU A 34 -5.38 -8.00 -6.18
C GLU A 34 -3.85 -8.01 -6.41
N LEU A 35 -3.20 -6.83 -6.37
CA LEU A 35 -1.75 -6.73 -6.47
C LEU A 35 -1.04 -7.41 -5.29
N ILE A 36 -1.56 -7.26 -4.06
CA ILE A 36 -1.03 -7.94 -2.87
C ILE A 36 -1.20 -9.45 -3.00
N GLU A 37 -2.34 -9.95 -3.49
CA GLU A 37 -2.55 -11.38 -3.72
C GLU A 37 -1.58 -11.97 -4.76
N VAL A 38 -1.27 -11.21 -5.82
CA VAL A 38 -0.22 -11.58 -6.79
C VAL A 38 1.14 -11.60 -6.10
N ALA A 39 1.46 -10.56 -5.33
CA ALA A 39 2.71 -10.45 -4.61
C ALA A 39 2.94 -11.63 -3.66
N LEU A 40 1.93 -12.01 -2.87
CA LEU A 40 2.01 -13.15 -1.95
C LEU A 40 2.28 -14.48 -2.65
N ARG A 41 1.74 -14.68 -3.86
CA ARG A 41 1.99 -15.87 -4.67
C ARG A 41 3.41 -15.90 -5.24
N LEU A 42 3.93 -14.75 -5.66
CA LEU A 42 5.21 -14.64 -6.36
C LEU A 42 6.41 -14.37 -5.43
N ARG A 43 6.21 -13.95 -4.18
CA ARG A 43 7.29 -13.52 -3.25
C ARG A 43 8.42 -14.53 -3.06
N LYS A 44 8.16 -15.84 -3.19
CA LYS A 44 9.19 -16.89 -3.09
C LYS A 44 10.12 -16.94 -4.31
N GLN A 45 9.63 -16.46 -5.45
CA GLN A 45 10.30 -16.48 -6.76
C GLN A 45 10.92 -15.11 -7.07
N GLU A 46 10.29 -14.03 -6.57
CA GLU A 46 10.69 -12.65 -6.80
C GLU A 46 11.03 -11.96 -5.45
N PRO A 47 12.31 -11.98 -5.03
CA PRO A 47 12.73 -11.49 -3.72
C PRO A 47 12.60 -9.96 -3.55
N LEU A 48 12.29 -9.23 -4.63
CA LEU A 48 12.14 -7.77 -4.62
C LEU A 48 10.68 -7.32 -4.47
N ILE A 49 9.73 -8.23 -4.25
CA ILE A 49 8.30 -7.89 -4.23
C ILE A 49 7.93 -6.93 -3.09
N ALA A 50 8.28 -7.25 -1.83
CA ALA A 50 7.97 -6.39 -0.69
C ALA A 50 8.56 -4.98 -0.89
N MET A 51 9.79 -4.96 -1.37
CA MET A 51 10.55 -3.78 -1.74
C MET A 51 9.83 -2.92 -2.81
N LEU A 52 9.37 -3.53 -3.91
CA LEU A 52 8.65 -2.83 -4.98
C LEU A 52 7.33 -2.23 -4.47
N LEU A 53 6.61 -2.97 -3.64
CA LEU A 53 5.40 -2.51 -2.96
C LEU A 53 5.66 -1.42 -1.92
N GLY A 54 6.92 -1.20 -1.52
CA GLY A 54 7.28 -0.23 -0.49
C GLY A 54 6.87 -0.66 0.91
N THR A 55 6.93 -1.97 1.16
CA THR A 55 6.57 -2.58 2.43
C THR A 55 7.62 -3.63 2.83
N THR A 56 7.38 -4.36 3.91
CA THR A 56 8.26 -5.43 4.41
C THR A 56 7.61 -6.79 4.27
N ASP A 57 8.40 -7.87 4.37
CA ASP A 57 7.87 -9.24 4.34
C ASP A 57 6.96 -9.52 5.54
N GLU A 58 7.19 -8.88 6.69
CA GLU A 58 6.31 -8.99 7.87
C GLU A 58 4.92 -8.41 7.60
N VAL A 59 4.84 -7.31 6.83
CA VAL A 59 3.56 -6.73 6.43
C VAL A 59 2.85 -7.65 5.44
N LEU A 60 3.57 -8.25 4.50
CA LEU A 60 3.00 -9.26 3.60
C LEU A 60 2.52 -10.50 4.37
N ASP A 61 3.24 -10.96 5.38
CA ASP A 61 2.80 -12.03 6.27
C ASP A 61 1.53 -11.66 7.04
N ALA A 62 1.38 -10.39 7.44
CA ALA A 62 0.16 -9.90 8.06
C ALA A 62 -1.00 -9.92 7.05
N TYR A 63 -0.78 -9.50 5.80
CA TYR A 63 -1.78 -9.58 4.73
C TYR A 63 -2.18 -11.02 4.40
N GLU A 64 -1.26 -11.99 4.46
CA GLU A 64 -1.55 -13.41 4.20
C GLU A 64 -2.40 -14.04 5.33
N LYS A 65 -2.24 -13.55 6.56
CA LYS A 65 -2.95 -14.04 7.74
C LYS A 65 -4.27 -13.32 8.00
N ALA A 66 -4.42 -12.11 7.48
CA ALA A 66 -5.64 -11.32 7.63
C ALA A 66 -6.79 -11.96 6.86
N GLU A 67 -7.97 -11.99 7.46
CA GLU A 67 -9.17 -12.40 6.73
C GLU A 67 -9.51 -11.33 5.68
N LYS A 68 -9.80 -11.78 4.46
CA LYS A 68 -10.08 -10.89 3.33
C LYS A 68 -11.26 -9.95 3.61
N GLU A 69 -12.20 -10.39 4.44
CA GLU A 69 -13.38 -9.62 4.82
C GLU A 69 -13.01 -8.42 5.72
N ASP A 70 -12.10 -8.60 6.68
CA ASP A 70 -11.61 -7.50 7.55
C ASP A 70 -10.89 -6.41 6.74
N LEU A 71 -10.11 -6.81 5.73
CA LEU A 71 -9.41 -5.86 4.86
C LEU A 71 -10.37 -5.12 3.91
N LEU A 72 -11.47 -5.75 3.52
CA LEU A 72 -12.54 -5.11 2.74
C LEU A 72 -13.38 -4.16 3.61
N ASP A 73 -13.49 -4.42 4.90
CA ASP A 73 -14.16 -3.53 5.84
C ASP A 73 -13.38 -2.21 6.05
N LEU A 74 -12.05 -2.25 6.01
CA LEU A 74 -11.24 -1.03 5.92
C LEU A 74 -11.55 -0.19 4.67
N CYS A 75 -11.96 -0.83 3.56
CA CYS A 75 -12.36 -0.11 2.36
C CYS A 75 -13.71 0.61 2.55
N ARG A 76 -14.61 0.07 3.39
CA ARG A 76 -15.92 0.69 3.68
C ARG A 76 -15.80 2.04 4.39
N LEU A 77 -14.65 2.30 5.03
CA LEU A 77 -14.33 3.59 5.66
C LEU A 77 -14.07 4.71 4.64
N GLY A 78 -14.03 4.40 3.33
CA GLY A 78 -13.82 5.39 2.28
C GLY A 78 -12.40 5.96 2.25
N LEU A 79 -11.44 5.25 2.86
CA LEU A 79 -10.04 5.63 2.92
C LEU A 79 -9.22 4.76 1.94
N PRO A 80 -8.25 5.35 1.22
CA PRO A 80 -7.31 4.58 0.41
C PRO A 80 -6.43 3.68 1.29
N LEU A 81 -6.24 2.41 0.90
CA LEU A 81 -5.31 1.49 1.56
C LEU A 81 -3.83 1.81 1.26
N VAL A 82 -3.58 2.73 0.33
CA VAL A 82 -2.23 3.09 -0.13
C VAL A 82 -2.02 4.60 -0.07
N ILE A 83 -0.77 4.98 0.14
CA ILE A 83 -0.30 6.35 0.08
C ILE A 83 0.47 6.59 -1.22
N LEU A 84 0.45 7.81 -1.72
CA LEU A 84 1.27 8.19 -2.87
C LEU A 84 2.74 8.21 -2.45
N ARG A 85 3.56 7.38 -3.11
CA ARG A 85 5.02 7.35 -2.92
C ARG A 85 5.71 8.64 -3.37
N VAL A 86 5.11 9.32 -4.35
CA VAL A 86 5.54 10.63 -4.87
C VAL A 86 4.55 11.64 -4.33
N ASN A 87 4.98 12.47 -3.37
CA ASN A 87 4.07 13.34 -2.63
C ASN A 87 4.58 14.79 -2.48
N THR A 88 5.69 15.13 -3.11
CA THR A 88 6.20 16.51 -3.17
C THR A 88 6.13 17.10 -4.58
N VAL A 89 6.02 18.42 -4.66
CA VAL A 89 5.96 19.15 -5.93
C VAL A 89 7.25 18.94 -6.72
N GLU A 90 8.39 18.92 -6.04
CA GLU A 90 9.71 18.71 -6.61
C GLU A 90 9.83 17.34 -7.27
N GLU A 91 9.36 16.27 -6.61
CA GLU A 91 9.39 14.92 -7.18
C GLU A 91 8.47 14.80 -8.39
N VAL A 92 7.26 15.35 -8.33
CA VAL A 92 6.33 15.37 -9.48
C VAL A 92 6.94 16.13 -10.65
N THR A 93 7.53 17.30 -10.39
CA THR A 93 8.16 18.14 -11.41
C THR A 93 9.35 17.43 -12.04
N LEU A 94 10.16 16.77 -11.23
CA LEU A 94 11.28 15.96 -11.71
C LEU A 94 10.80 14.79 -12.58
N LEU A 95 9.75 14.07 -12.17
CA LEU A 95 9.19 12.96 -12.94
C LEU A 95 8.65 13.41 -14.29
N ALA A 96 7.92 14.52 -14.31
CA ALA A 96 7.35 15.08 -15.53
C ALA A 96 8.42 15.60 -16.50
N SER A 97 9.52 16.17 -15.98
CA SER A 97 10.58 16.78 -16.81
C SER A 97 11.68 15.81 -17.24
N SER A 98 11.96 14.75 -16.47
CA SER A 98 13.07 13.83 -16.71
C SER A 98 12.72 12.61 -17.56
N GLY A 99 11.46 12.47 -17.96
CA GLY A 99 10.98 11.43 -18.89
C GLY A 99 11.37 10.01 -18.48
N PHE A 100 10.93 9.54 -17.30
CA PHE A 100 10.97 8.15 -16.75
C PHE A 100 12.27 7.31 -16.90
N SER A 101 13.33 7.83 -17.51
CA SER A 101 14.54 7.10 -17.95
C SER A 101 15.80 7.64 -17.29
N SER A 102 15.70 8.76 -16.57
CA SER A 102 16.86 9.33 -15.90
C SER A 102 17.27 8.46 -14.70
N ALA A 103 18.56 8.16 -14.58
CA ALA A 103 19.12 7.44 -13.42
C ALA A 103 18.78 8.15 -12.08
N GLN A 104 18.51 9.46 -12.14
CA GLN A 104 18.08 10.28 -11.01
C GLN A 104 16.64 9.97 -10.56
N MET A 105 15.76 9.62 -11.50
CA MET A 105 14.38 9.19 -11.25
C MET A 105 14.34 7.80 -10.59
N LEU A 106 15.10 6.83 -11.13
CA LEU A 106 15.26 5.52 -10.49
C LEU A 106 15.86 5.64 -9.08
N ARG A 107 16.87 6.52 -8.91
CA ARG A 107 17.49 6.77 -7.61
C ARG A 107 16.51 7.41 -6.61
N ASN A 108 15.60 8.28 -7.05
CA ASN A 108 14.59 8.87 -6.17
C ASN A 108 13.50 7.88 -5.79
N LEU A 109 13.00 7.08 -6.75
CA LEU A 109 12.07 5.99 -6.46
C LEU A 109 12.69 4.97 -5.50
N SER A 110 13.99 4.70 -5.64
CA SER A 110 14.72 3.77 -4.76
C SER A 110 15.07 4.35 -3.38
N LYS A 111 14.97 5.65 -3.13
CA LYS A 111 15.19 6.23 -1.78
C LYS A 111 14.11 5.78 -0.79
N HIS A 112 12.90 5.55 -1.28
CA HIS A 112 11.77 5.03 -0.51
C HIS A 112 11.67 3.50 -0.56
N ILE A 113 12.74 2.88 -1.01
CA ILE A 113 12.90 1.44 -1.08
C ILE A 113 14.01 1.10 -0.09
N THR A 114 13.64 0.58 1.08
CA THR A 114 14.62 0.01 2.00
C THR A 114 15.11 -1.30 1.41
N LEU A 115 16.27 -1.25 0.76
CA LEU A 115 16.97 -2.45 0.31
C LEU A 115 17.57 -3.12 1.55
N GLU A 116 16.89 -4.13 2.09
CA GLU A 116 17.60 -5.08 2.94
C GLU A 116 18.73 -5.70 2.11
N PRO A 117 19.96 -5.81 2.65
CA PRO A 117 21.05 -6.42 1.92
C PRO A 117 20.68 -7.85 1.57
N TYR A 118 20.57 -8.12 0.26
CA TYR A 118 20.34 -9.45 -0.27
C TYR A 118 21.39 -10.41 0.32
N LYS A 119 20.95 -11.32 1.21
CA LYS A 119 21.78 -12.41 1.69
C LYS A 119 21.66 -13.56 0.70
N PRO A 120 22.67 -13.83 -0.14
CA PRO A 120 22.64 -15.01 -0.99
C PRO A 120 22.48 -16.24 -0.10
N ARG A 121 21.56 -17.14 -0.46
CA ARG A 121 21.42 -18.43 0.22
C ARG A 121 22.75 -19.15 0.15
N SER A 122 23.40 -19.31 1.30
CA SER A 122 24.60 -20.13 1.42
C SER A 122 24.22 -21.56 1.03
N LYS A 123 24.87 -22.11 0.00
CA LYS A 123 24.70 -23.51 -0.36
C LYS A 123 25.42 -24.35 0.70
N THR A 124 24.66 -25.04 1.54
CA THR A 124 25.14 -26.25 2.24
C THR A 124 25.10 -27.44 1.30
#